data_AF-A0A2G5X1M1-F1
#
_entry.id   AF-A0A2G5X1M1-F1
#
_cell.length_a   1.000
_cell.length_b   1.000
_cell.length_c   1.000
_cell.angle_alpha   90.00
_cell.angle_beta   90.00
_cell.angle_gamma   90.00
#
_symmetry.space_group_name_H-M   'P 1'
#
loop_
_entity.id
_entity.type
_entity.pdbx_description
1 polymer ?
#
loop_
_entity_poly.entity_id
_entity_poly.type
_entity_poly.pdbx_seq_one_letter_code
_entity_poly.pdbx_strand_id
1 'polypeptide(L)' 'MSEEKRVFTEKDRKKAEGGYMDNPENLKTDKESIYDMHEDMQTVDAIPLEDVRMEEEEERHHRETKNRSSSEEKYEKE' A
#
# COMPACT_ATOMS: atom_id res chain seq x y z
N MET A 1 8.99 -18.22 -7.44
CA MET A 1 7.84 -19.10 -7.71
C MET A 1 6.65 -18.18 -7.88
N SER A 2 6.28 -17.86 -9.13
CA SER A 2 5.10 -17.05 -9.41
C SER A 2 3.90 -17.98 -9.42
N GLU A 3 3.18 -18.06 -8.31
CA GLU A 3 1.85 -18.67 -8.32
C GLU A 3 0.95 -17.78 -9.18
N GLU A 4 0.55 -18.25 -10.37
CA GLU A 4 -0.42 -17.54 -11.21
C GLU A 4 -1.70 -17.35 -10.39
N LYS A 5 -1.99 -16.09 -10.04
CA LYS A 5 -3.16 -15.70 -9.24
C LYS A 5 -4.41 -16.00 -10.06
N ARG A 6 -5.26 -16.91 -9.57
CA ARG A 6 -6.49 -17.29 -10.28
C ARG A 6 -7.47 -16.12 -10.26
N VAL A 7 -7.80 -15.60 -11.44
CA VAL A 7 -8.80 -14.55 -11.61
C VAL A 7 -10.21 -15.13 -11.39
N PHE A 8 -11.03 -14.42 -10.62
CA PHE A 8 -12.39 -14.84 -10.33
C PHE A 8 -13.31 -14.56 -11.52
N THR A 9 -14.06 -15.56 -11.98
CA THR A 9 -14.95 -15.42 -13.15
C THR A 9 -16.42 -15.29 -12.74
N GLU A 10 -17.29 -14.88 -13.66
CA GLU A 10 -18.74 -14.83 -13.44
C GLU A 10 -19.35 -16.13 -12.89
N LYS A 11 -18.79 -17.29 -13.24
CA LYS A 11 -19.27 -18.58 -12.74
C LYS A 11 -18.99 -18.73 -11.24
N ASP A 12 -17.84 -18.25 -10.81
CA ASP A 12 -17.44 -18.29 -9.41
C ASP A 12 -18.25 -17.27 -8.60
N ARG A 13 -18.54 -16.09 -9.19
CA ARG A 13 -19.46 -15.08 -8.62
C ARG A 13 -20.84 -15.66 -8.35
N LYS A 14 -21.43 -16.39 -9.30
CA LYS A 14 -22.76 -17.00 -9.13
C LYS A 14 -22.81 -18.07 -8.03
N LYS A 15 -21.66 -18.63 -7.64
CA LYS A 15 -21.55 -19.65 -6.60
C LYS A 15 -21.24 -19.05 -5.21
N ALA A 16 -20.83 -17.78 -5.14
CA ALA A 16 -20.49 -17.14 -3.88
C ALA A 16 -21.77 -16.82 -3.07
N GLU A 17 -21.81 -17.25 -1.82
CA GLU A 17 -22.95 -17.02 -0.90
C GLU A 17 -22.90 -15.64 -0.20
N GLY A 18 -21.97 -14.76 -0.57
CA GLY A 18 -21.74 -13.45 0.05
C GLY A 18 -21.38 -12.33 -0.94
N GLY A 19 -21.05 -11.14 -0.42
CA GLY A 19 -20.63 -10.01 -1.24
C GLY A 19 -19.36 -10.32 -2.04
N TYR A 20 -19.29 -9.81 -3.28
CA TYR A 20 -18.15 -10.01 -4.16
C TYR A 20 -16.93 -9.24 -3.61
N MET A 21 -16.03 -9.96 -2.93
CA MET A 21 -14.73 -9.50 -2.43
C MET A 21 -13.61 -10.17 -3.24
N ASP A 22 -13.84 -10.27 -4.54
CA ASP A 22 -12.98 -10.97 -5.48
C ASP A 22 -11.75 -10.14 -5.87
N ASN A 23 -11.90 -8.82 -5.93
CA ASN A 23 -10.83 -7.91 -6.30
C ASN A 23 -10.68 -6.76 -5.29
N PRO A 24 -9.45 -6.30 -4.99
CA PRO A 24 -9.20 -5.20 -4.05
C PRO A 24 -9.80 -3.86 -4.51
N GLU A 25 -9.94 -3.64 -5.82
CA GLU A 25 -10.62 -2.48 -6.38
C GLU A 25 -12.15 -2.49 -6.21
N ASN A 26 -12.73 -3.60 -5.73
CA ASN A 26 -14.18 -3.83 -5.61
C ASN A 26 -14.96 -3.61 -6.93
N LEU A 27 -14.29 -3.76 -8.07
CA LEU A 27 -14.91 -3.68 -9.40
C LEU A 27 -15.27 -5.08 -9.91
N LYS A 28 -16.43 -5.19 -10.55
CA LYS A 28 -16.87 -6.40 -11.24
C LYS A 28 -16.11 -6.53 -12.57
N THR A 29 -14.90 -7.09 -12.50
CA THR A 29 -14.04 -7.36 -13.65
C THR A 29 -13.56 -8.81 -13.64
N ASP A 30 -13.54 -9.45 -14.81
CA ASP A 30 -13.04 -10.82 -14.98
C ASP A 30 -11.57 -10.83 -15.42
N LYS A 31 -10.89 -9.69 -15.31
CA LYS A 31 -9.48 -9.49 -15.65
C LYS A 31 -8.63 -9.44 -14.38
N GLU A 32 -7.32 -9.50 -14.55
CA GLU A 32 -6.35 -9.27 -13.47
C GLU A 32 -6.59 -7.91 -12.80
N SER A 33 -6.28 -7.84 -11.50
CA SER A 33 -6.45 -6.61 -10.72
C SER A 33 -5.56 -5.51 -11.29
N ILE A 34 -6.09 -4.29 -11.32
CA ILE A 34 -5.40 -3.11 -11.84
C ILE A 34 -4.06 -2.89 -11.11
N TYR A 35 -3.99 -3.23 -9.82
CA TYR A 35 -2.78 -3.10 -9.00
C TYR A 35 -1.72 -4.16 -9.31
N ASP A 36 -2.12 -5.29 -9.89
CA ASP A 36 -1.22 -6.39 -10.20
C ASP A 36 -0.62 -6.27 -11.62
N MET A 37 -1.14 -5.37 -12.47
CA MET A 37 -0.67 -5.21 -13.86
C MET A 37 0.72 -4.55 -13.99
N HIS A 38 1.12 -3.76 -12.97
CA HIS A 38 2.30 -2.90 -13.00
C HIS A 38 3.24 -3.25 -11.85
N GLU A 39 4.29 -4.05 -12.12
CA GLU A 39 5.27 -4.47 -11.10
C GLU A 39 6.02 -3.28 -10.48
N ASP A 40 6.26 -2.23 -11.25
CA ASP A 40 6.89 -0.98 -10.82
C ASP A 40 6.06 -0.21 -9.78
N MET A 41 4.74 -0.37 -9.80
CA MET A 41 3.83 0.24 -8.83
C MET A 41 3.64 -0.59 -7.55
N GLN A 42 4.24 -1.79 -7.47
CA GLN A 42 4.13 -2.64 -6.28
C GLN A 42 4.97 -2.15 -5.11
N THR A 43 6.06 -1.41 -5.39
CA THR A 43 6.98 -0.90 -4.38
C THR A 43 6.94 0.61 -4.32
N VAL A 44 6.80 1.15 -3.12
CA VAL A 44 7.02 2.59 -2.87
C VAL A 44 8.52 2.87 -2.90
N ASP A 45 8.90 4.11 -3.23
CA ASP A 45 10.27 4.59 -3.05
C ASP A 45 10.79 4.28 -1.64
N ALA A 46 12.08 3.98 -1.54
CA ALA A 46 12.70 3.65 -0.26
C ALA A 46 12.62 4.85 0.69
N ILE A 47 12.06 4.63 1.88
CA ILE A 47 12.04 5.66 2.94
C ILE A 47 13.45 5.74 3.56
N PRO A 48 14.02 6.95 3.72
CA PRO A 48 15.29 7.12 4.40
C PRO A 48 15.25 6.58 5.84
N LEU A 49 16.29 5.84 6.25
CA LEU A 49 16.36 5.24 7.61
C LEU A 49 16.44 6.31 8.71
N GLU A 50 17.02 7.46 8.39
CA GLU A 50 17.12 8.61 9.29
C GLU A 50 15.72 9.17 9.61
N ASP A 51 14.85 9.22 8.61
CA ASP A 51 13.48 9.69 8.75
C ASP A 51 12.66 8.79 9.67
N VAL A 52 12.73 7.48 9.45
CA VAL A 52 12.01 6.49 10.25
C VAL A 52 12.44 6.55 11.72
N ARG A 53 13.75 6.66 11.98
CA ARG A 53 14.28 6.78 13.35
C ARG A 53 13.77 8.03 14.05
N MET A 54 13.76 9.17 13.36
CA MET A 54 13.27 10.42 13.92
C MET A 54 11.78 10.33 14.27
N GLU A 55 10.97 9.72 13.41
CA GLU A 55 9.54 9.52 13.66
C GLU A 55 9.29 8.57 14.84
N GLU A 56 10.05 7.47 14.95
CA GLU A 56 9.97 6.57 16.10
C GLU A 56 10.33 7.27 17.41
N GLU A 57 11.35 8.14 17.42
CA GLU A 57 11.72 8.94 18.59
C GLU A 57 10.61 9.93 18.99
N GLU A 58 10.01 10.64 18.03
CA GLU A 58 8.88 11.53 18.30
C GLU A 58 7.63 10.78 18.78
N GLU A 59 7.35 9.60 18.21
CA GLU A 59 6.22 8.75 18.64
C GLU A 59 6.38 8.25 20.08
N ARG A 60 7.60 8.00 20.58
CA ARG A 60 7.81 7.68 22.01
C ARG A 60 7.30 8.79 22.93
N HIS A 61 7.27 10.03 22.44
CA HIS A 61 6.78 11.21 23.15
C HIS A 61 5.37 11.60 22.66
N HIS A 62 4.39 10.69 22.79
CA HIS A 62 3.00 10.83 22.31
C HIS A 62 2.24 12.14 22.64
N ARG A 63 2.71 12.92 23.61
CA ARG A 63 2.05 14.17 24.08
C ARG A 63 2.76 15.43 23.63
N GLU A 64 3.92 15.32 23.01
CA GLU A 64 4.68 16.45 22.50
C GLU A 64 4.30 16.73 21.05
N THR A 65 4.41 18.00 20.64
CA THR A 65 4.19 18.36 19.23
C THR A 65 5.38 17.92 18.41
N LYS A 66 5.11 17.27 17.27
CA LYS A 66 6.11 16.88 16.28
C LYS A 66 6.69 18.13 15.62
N ASN A 67 7.77 18.65 16.19
CA ASN A 67 8.38 19.90 15.72
C ASN A 67 9.50 19.63 14.71
N ARG A 68 10.06 18.41 14.65
CA ARG A 68 11.18 18.08 13.73
C ARG A 68 10.70 17.59 12.37
N SER A 69 9.48 17.06 12.28
CA SER A 69 8.85 16.61 11.03
C SER A 69 8.75 17.69 9.93
N SER A 70 8.80 18.98 10.27
CA SER A 70 8.72 20.11 9.32
C SER A 70 10.01 20.93 9.25
N SER A 71 11.13 20.40 9.74
CA SER A 71 12.42 21.10 9.71
C SER A 71 13.05 21.06 8.31
N GLU A 72 13.84 22.08 7.97
CA GLU A 72 14.61 22.11 6.72
C GLU A 72 15.69 21.03 6.63
N GLU A 73 16.00 20.34 7.74
CA GLU A 73 16.94 19.22 7.78
C GLU A 73 16.30 17.93 7.18
N LYS A 74 14.97 17.81 7.21
CA LYS A 74 14.20 16.71 6.60
C LYS A 74 14.14 16.77 5.07
N TYR A 75 14.28 17.96 4.49
CA TYR A 75 14.20 18.16 3.05
C TYR A 75 15.59 18.56 2.56
N GLU A 76 16.29 17.66 1.88
CA GLU A 76 17.57 18.02 1.26
C GLU A 76 17.37 19.27 0.38
N LYS A 77 18.10 20.34 0.68
CA LYS A 77 18.19 21.50 -0.21
C LYS A 77 18.96 21.07 -1.46
N GLU A 78 18.29 21.07 -2.61
CA GLU A 78 18.92 20.98 -3.94
C GLU A 78 19.98 22.08 -4.15
#